data_AF-A0A4R1G242-F1
#
_entry.id   AF-A0A4R1G242-F1
#
_cell.length_a   1.000
_cell.length_b   1.000
_cell.length_c   1.000
_cell.angle_alpha   90.00
_cell.angle_beta   90.00
_cell.angle_gamma   90.00
#
_symmetry.space_group_name_H-M   'P 1'
#
loop_
_entity.id
_entity.type
_entity.pdbx_description
1 polymer ?
#
loop_
_entity_poly.entity_id
_entity_poly.type
_entity_poly.pdbx_seq_one_letter_code
_entity_poly.pdbx_strand_id
1 'polypeptide(L)'
;MSKKAIYAATLAIGATLSMTGLANAEPNGDPAAYWDFTSEFVNYNDPAAIDAAKNGKYIIISTQGTSSPIGCRGNGADVPIYDCKQFDGVEVVALKKIETPLGTAWSVL
;
A
#
# COMPACT_ATOMS: atom_id res chain seq x y z
N MET A 1 42.72 -45.26 30.04
CA MET A 1 42.59 -46.27 28.98
C MET A 1 41.75 -45.69 27.86
N SER A 2 42.31 -45.71 26.65
CA SER A 2 41.73 -45.31 25.37
C SER A 2 40.86 -46.41 24.77
N LYS A 3 39.69 -46.09 24.20
CA LYS A 3 39.05 -46.71 23.00
C LYS A 3 38.04 -45.70 22.41
N LYS A 4 38.30 -45.08 21.25
CA LYS A 4 37.69 -45.37 19.90
C LYS A 4 36.15 -45.18 19.91
N ALA A 5 35.48 -44.43 19.04
CA ALA A 5 35.71 -44.24 17.61
C ALA A 5 34.92 -43.03 17.06
N ILE A 6 35.39 -42.57 15.91
CA ILE A 6 34.87 -41.57 14.98
C ILE A 6 33.47 -41.95 14.47
N TYR A 7 32.53 -41.03 14.41
CA TYR A 7 31.54 -40.98 13.32
C TYR A 7 31.29 -39.54 12.89
N ALA A 8 31.78 -39.24 11.69
CA ALA A 8 31.55 -38.01 10.96
C ALA A 8 30.05 -37.88 10.65
N ALA A 9 29.40 -36.88 11.22
CA ALA A 9 28.10 -36.42 10.74
C ALA A 9 28.35 -35.52 9.52
N THR A 10 27.96 -36.05 8.38
CA THR A 10 28.06 -35.48 7.03
C THR A 10 27.51 -34.05 6.99
N LEU A 11 28.34 -33.11 6.56
CA LEU A 11 27.92 -31.80 6.05
C LEU A 11 27.05 -32.03 4.81
N ALA A 12 25.74 -32.10 5.00
CA ALA A 12 24.79 -32.02 3.90
C ALA A 12 24.72 -30.56 3.46
N ILE A 13 25.44 -30.27 2.39
CA ILE A 13 25.32 -29.04 1.59
C ILE A 13 23.90 -29.02 1.01
N GLY A 14 22.99 -28.34 1.71
CA GLY A 14 21.69 -27.96 1.20
C GLY A 14 21.79 -26.63 0.45
N ALA A 15 22.43 -26.63 -0.72
CA ALA A 15 22.34 -25.52 -1.65
C ALA A 15 20.96 -25.58 -2.33
N THR A 16 19.94 -25.06 -1.67
CA THR A 16 18.62 -24.85 -2.28
C THR A 16 18.12 -23.47 -1.87
N LEU A 17 18.34 -22.51 -2.77
CA LEU A 17 17.47 -21.35 -3.02
C LEU A 17 16.90 -20.71 -1.75
N SER A 18 17.73 -20.03 -0.97
CA SER A 18 17.25 -18.81 -0.33
C SER A 18 17.04 -17.80 -1.46
N MET A 19 15.94 -17.97 -2.22
CA MET A 19 15.26 -16.82 -2.76
C MET A 19 15.08 -15.95 -1.54
N THR A 20 15.81 -14.85 -1.48
CA THR A 20 15.35 -13.68 -0.74
C THR A 20 14.05 -13.31 -1.43
N GLY A 21 12.97 -14.06 -1.12
CA GLY A 21 11.66 -13.50 -1.09
C GLY A 21 11.86 -12.34 -0.15
N LEU A 22 12.08 -11.16 -0.75
CA LEU A 22 11.91 -9.91 -0.07
C LEU A 22 10.54 -10.09 0.57
N ALA A 23 10.52 -10.39 1.86
CA ALA A 23 9.36 -10.22 2.68
C ALA A 23 9.19 -8.69 2.72
N ASN A 24 8.78 -8.13 1.58
CA ASN A 24 8.16 -6.83 1.52
C ASN A 24 6.92 -7.07 2.37
N ALA A 25 6.97 -6.65 3.63
CA ALA A 25 5.75 -6.45 4.38
C ALA A 25 4.97 -5.46 3.51
N GLU A 26 3.99 -5.96 2.75
CA GLU A 26 3.11 -5.11 1.98
C GLU A 26 2.54 -4.11 2.98
N PRO A 27 2.70 -2.80 2.74
CA PRO A 27 2.28 -1.78 3.71
C PRO A 27 0.82 -1.96 4.13
N ASN A 28 0.02 -2.67 3.31
CA ASN A 28 -1.39 -2.95 3.49
C ASN A 28 -1.77 -4.43 3.32
N GLY A 29 -0.94 -5.36 3.81
CA GLY A 29 -1.25 -6.78 4.09
C GLY A 29 -2.18 -7.55 3.12
N ASP A 30 -3.49 -7.36 3.26
CA ASP A 30 -4.51 -7.92 2.36
C ASP A 30 -5.05 -6.84 1.40
N PRO A 31 -4.77 -6.93 0.08
CA PRO A 31 -5.24 -5.97 -0.91
C PRO A 31 -6.76 -6.02 -1.17
N ALA A 32 -7.49 -6.99 -0.62
CA ALA A 32 -8.96 -7.02 -0.65
C ALA A 32 -9.61 -6.30 0.54
N ALA A 33 -8.85 -6.04 1.61
CA ALA A 33 -9.31 -5.30 2.78
C ALA A 33 -9.15 -3.79 2.57
N TYR A 34 -9.95 -3.00 3.28
CA TYR A 34 -9.75 -1.55 3.34
C TYR A 34 -8.69 -1.21 4.37
N TRP A 35 -7.74 -0.39 3.97
CA TRP A 35 -6.70 0.19 4.84
C TRP A 35 -6.75 1.70 4.77
N ASP A 36 -6.22 2.36 5.81
CA ASP A 36 -6.12 3.82 5.83
C ASP A 36 -5.01 4.28 4.88
N PHE A 37 -5.40 5.01 3.84
CA PHE A 37 -4.51 5.60 2.85
C PHE A 37 -4.45 7.13 2.97
N THR A 38 -4.99 7.73 4.02
CA THR A 38 -5.13 9.20 4.13
C THR A 38 -3.82 9.96 3.90
N SER A 39 -2.68 9.41 4.34
CA SER A 39 -1.35 10.00 4.11
C SER A 39 -0.91 10.00 2.64
N GLU A 40 -1.51 9.15 1.82
CA GLU A 40 -1.24 9.01 0.38
C GLU A 40 -2.06 9.98 -0.47
N PHE A 41 -2.94 10.75 0.17
CA PHE A 41 -3.76 11.76 -0.51
C PHE A 41 -3.26 13.17 -0.23
N VAL A 42 -3.49 14.05 -1.19
CA VAL A 42 -3.40 15.50 -1.06
C VAL A 42 -4.71 16.14 -1.49
N ASN A 43 -5.08 17.24 -0.85
CA ASN A 43 -6.31 17.96 -1.21
C ASN A 43 -6.17 18.61 -2.58
N TYR A 44 -7.22 18.58 -3.40
CA TYR A 44 -7.19 19.17 -4.74
C TYR A 44 -6.87 20.68 -4.77
N ASN A 45 -7.13 21.38 -3.66
CA ASN A 45 -6.87 22.82 -3.50
C ASN A 45 -5.55 23.13 -2.80
N ASP A 46 -4.78 22.10 -2.41
CA ASP A 46 -3.45 22.26 -1.84
C ASP A 46 -2.44 22.47 -2.98
N PRO A 47 -1.48 23.42 -2.86
CA PRO A 47 -0.40 23.57 -3.83
C PRO A 47 0.36 22.27 -4.13
N ALA A 48 0.46 21.35 -3.16
CA ALA A 48 1.08 20.03 -3.33
C ALA A 48 0.37 19.14 -4.37
N ALA A 49 -0.90 19.42 -4.70
CA ALA A 49 -1.65 18.70 -5.73
C ALA A 49 -1.01 18.80 -7.12
N ILE A 50 -0.28 19.89 -7.41
CA ILE A 50 0.37 20.12 -8.70
C ILE A 50 1.43 19.04 -9.00
N ASP A 51 2.13 18.59 -7.96
CA ASP A 51 3.18 17.59 -8.05
C ASP A 51 2.77 16.24 -7.40
N ALA A 52 1.48 16.01 -7.16
CA ALA A 52 0.99 14.81 -6.46
C ALA A 52 1.50 13.52 -7.11
N ALA A 53 1.28 13.35 -8.42
CA ALA A 53 1.73 12.17 -9.15
C ALA A 53 3.25 11.98 -9.10
N LYS A 54 4.03 13.07 -9.17
CA LYS A 54 5.50 13.00 -9.09
C LYS A 54 5.98 12.54 -7.72
N ASN A 55 5.21 12.86 -6.68
CA ASN A 55 5.46 12.46 -5.30
C ASN A 55 4.79 11.12 -4.92
N GLY A 56 4.18 10.41 -5.87
CA GLY A 56 3.48 9.16 -5.63
C GLY A 56 2.19 9.31 -4.81
N LYS A 57 1.60 10.51 -4.79
CA LYS A 57 0.36 10.82 -4.06
C LYS A 57 -0.85 10.86 -4.99
N TYR A 58 -2.00 10.53 -4.43
CA TYR A 58 -3.33 10.68 -5.04
C TYR A 58 -3.95 12.02 -4.68
N ILE A 59 -4.90 12.48 -5.49
CA ILE A 59 -5.65 13.71 -5.20
C ILE A 59 -7.03 13.34 -4.65
N ILE A 60 -7.46 13.96 -3.56
CA ILE A 60 -8.84 13.84 -3.05
C ILE A 60 -9.66 15.07 -3.42
N ILE A 61 -10.82 14.84 -4.04
CA ILE A 61 -11.81 15.86 -4.39
C ILE A 61 -13.06 15.59 -3.55
N SER A 62 -13.07 16.10 -2.33
CA SER A 62 -14.20 16.03 -1.41
C SER A 62 -14.22 17.24 -0.48
N THR A 63 -15.34 17.48 0.19
CA THR A 63 -15.47 18.57 1.17
C THR A 63 -14.60 18.35 2.41
N GLN A 64 -14.37 17.09 2.78
CA GLN A 64 -13.56 16.73 3.94
C GLN A 64 -12.06 16.70 3.63
N GLY A 65 -11.70 16.43 2.37
CA GLY A 65 -10.30 16.29 1.96
C GLY A 65 -9.56 15.26 2.80
N THR A 66 -8.31 15.52 3.18
CA THR A 66 -7.50 14.66 4.05
C THR A 66 -7.80 14.84 5.54
N SER A 67 -8.78 15.67 5.91
CA SER A 67 -9.20 15.84 7.32
C SER A 67 -10.08 14.70 7.82
N SER A 68 -10.58 13.86 6.92
CA SER A 68 -11.32 12.64 7.22
C SER A 68 -10.57 11.41 6.71
N PRO A 69 -10.67 10.25 7.40
CA PRO A 69 -10.07 9.00 6.96
C PRO A 69 -10.51 8.59 5.55
N ILE A 70 -9.53 8.21 4.74
CA ILE A 70 -9.72 7.66 3.39
C ILE A 70 -9.27 6.21 3.39
N GLY A 71 -10.22 5.30 3.24
CA GLY A 71 -9.99 3.87 3.20
C GLY A 71 -9.92 3.36 1.76
N CYS A 72 -8.87 2.63 1.39
CA CYS A 72 -8.73 2.08 0.04
C CYS A 72 -8.41 0.58 0.04
N ARG A 73 -8.75 -0.09 -1.06
CA ARG A 73 -8.36 -1.47 -1.39
C ARG A 73 -7.28 -1.48 -2.46
N GLY A 74 -6.43 -2.51 -2.40
CA GLY A 74 -5.16 -2.59 -3.11
C GLY A 74 -4.01 -2.21 -2.17
N ASN A 75 -2.78 -2.42 -2.63
CA ASN A 75 -1.57 -2.11 -1.87
C ASN A 75 -0.77 -0.95 -2.47
N GLY A 76 -1.17 -0.45 -3.66
CA GLY A 76 -0.51 0.65 -4.36
C GLY A 76 0.84 0.27 -4.99
N ALA A 77 1.27 -0.99 -4.85
CA ALA A 77 2.50 -1.55 -5.38
C ALA A 77 2.17 -2.64 -6.41
N ASP A 78 1.91 -3.86 -5.95
CA ASP A 78 1.59 -5.02 -6.80
C ASP A 78 0.12 -5.05 -7.24
N VAL A 79 -0.77 -4.55 -6.39
CA VAL A 79 -2.21 -4.41 -6.66
C VAL A 79 -2.55 -2.92 -6.66
N PRO A 80 -2.87 -2.34 -7.84
CA PRO A 80 -3.20 -0.93 -7.94
C PRO A 80 -4.44 -0.61 -7.11
N ILE A 81 -4.51 0.59 -6.55
CA ILE A 81 -5.69 1.04 -5.82
C ILE A 81 -6.89 1.08 -6.78
N TYR A 82 -7.92 0.31 -6.44
CA TYR A 82 -9.08 0.06 -7.31
C TYR A 82 -10.43 0.44 -6.69
N ASP A 83 -10.49 0.64 -5.38
CA ASP A 83 -11.71 1.03 -4.67
C ASP A 83 -11.35 1.83 -3.43
N CYS A 84 -11.94 3.02 -3.28
CA CYS A 84 -11.72 3.90 -2.14
C CYS A 84 -13.03 4.42 -1.59
N LYS A 85 -13.03 4.70 -0.29
CA LYS A 85 -14.14 5.25 0.47
C LYS A 85 -13.62 6.31 1.43
N GLN A 86 -14.49 7.23 1.81
CA GLN A 86 -14.18 8.25 2.80
C GLN A 86 -15.32 8.41 3.79
N PHE A 87 -14.99 8.72 5.03
CA PHE A 87 -15.98 9.19 6.00
C PHE A 87 -16.26 10.69 5.78
N ASP A 88 -17.49 11.04 5.42
CA ASP A 88 -17.85 12.44 5.13
C ASP A 88 -18.23 13.26 6.38
N GLY A 89 -18.24 12.63 7.56
CA GLY A 89 -18.70 13.21 8.82
C GLY A 89 -20.00 12.59 9.34
N VAL A 90 -20.77 11.93 8.47
CA VAL A 90 -22.05 11.28 8.79
C VAL A 90 -22.04 9.82 8.32
N GLU A 91 -21.58 9.56 7.11
CA GLU A 91 -21.56 8.24 6.49
C GLU A 91 -20.24 7.95 5.75
N VAL A 92 -20.10 6.71 5.30
CA VAL A 92 -18.97 6.30 4.46
C VAL A 92 -19.40 6.34 3.01
N VAL A 93 -18.85 7.29 2.26
CA VAL A 93 -19.15 7.49 0.83
C VAL A 93 -18.13 6.79 -0.05
N ALA A 94 -18.59 6.24 -1.18
CA ALA A 94 -17.71 5.68 -2.20
C ALA A 94 -17.05 6.80 -3.00
N LEU A 95 -15.76 6.63 -3.29
CA LEU A 95 -15.00 7.54 -4.13
C LEU A 95 -14.85 6.95 -5.52
N LYS A 96 -15.04 7.80 -6.53
CA LYS A 96 -14.84 7.48 -7.93
C LYS A 96 -13.44 7.87 -8.36
N LYS A 97 -12.72 6.94 -8.97
CA LYS A 97 -11.42 7.18 -9.60
C LYS A 97 -11.59 8.00 -10.88
N ILE A 98 -10.79 9.05 -11.03
CA ILE A 98 -10.76 9.94 -12.19
C ILE A 98 -9.30 10.21 -12.54
N GLU A 99 -8.94 10.14 -13.82
CA GLU A 99 -7.60 10.54 -14.27
C GLU A 99 -7.60 12.03 -14.65
N THR A 100 -6.59 12.76 -14.19
CA THR A 100 -6.43 14.19 -14.44
C THR A 100 -5.03 14.48 -14.99
N PRO A 101 -4.78 15.66 -15.57
CA PRO A 101 -3.43 16.07 -15.94
C PRO A 101 -2.43 16.10 -14.76
N LEU A 102 -2.92 16.15 -13.52
CA LEU A 102 -2.12 16.18 -12.29
C LEU A 102 -1.93 14.78 -11.67
N GLY A 103 -2.50 13.74 -12.30
CA GLY A 103 -2.48 12.36 -11.82
C GLY A 103 -3.86 11.82 -11.48
N THR A 104 -3.86 10.67 -10.80
CA THR A 104 -5.08 10.00 -10.36
C THR A 104 -5.72 10.76 -9.20
N ALA A 105 -6.98 11.13 -9.39
CA ALA A 105 -7.84 11.73 -8.39
C ALA A 105 -8.97 10.78 -7.98
N TRP A 106 -9.47 10.96 -6.77
CA TRP A 106 -10.63 10.26 -6.21
C TRP A 106 -11.66 11.29 -5.77
N SER A 107 -12.90 11.11 -6.18
CA SER A 107 -13.95 12.12 -6.04
C SER A 107 -15.22 11.53 -5.46
N VAL A 108 -15.98 12.32 -4.72
CA VAL A 108 -17.35 11.97 -4.29
C VAL A 108 -18.41 12.19 -5.40
N LEU A 109 -17.97 12.53 -6.62
CA LEU A 109 -18.80 12.85 -7.80
C LEU A 109 -18.96 11.69 -8.79
#